data_AF-A0A8X6PKM9-F1
#
_entry.id   AF-A0A8X6PKM9-F1
#
_cell.length_a   1.000
_cell.length_b   1.000
_cell.length_c   1.000
_cell.angle_alpha   90.00
_cell.angle_beta   90.00
_cell.angle_gamma   90.00
#
_symmetry.space_group_name_H-M   'P 1'
#
loop_
_entity.id
_entity.type
_entity.pdbx_description
1 polymer ?
#
loop_
_entity_poly.entity_id
_entity_poly.type
_entity_poly.pdbx_seq_one_letter_code
_entity_poly.pdbx_strand_id
1 'polypeptide(L)'
;MQWCSGFELFLSDNETDMFFSISCRTERGYLLPLEEYRKDTCARCYYYMPSFAFHDDKKLRYEETTSSLIDPLSNHSFEADPEIQGHPAYYTFQSELYARKWIACCRAALDCCSRMLSDAFFEENSTLQCPRTWDGWQCWPDTPAGEEAEGLCQDHVYFMSQPPPCPKYASKYVTESSIPRSCQFYVKIHILLSPVFKAIL
;
A
#
# COMPACT_ATOMS: atom_id res chain seq x y z
N MET A 1 57.33 41.01 -6.50
CA MET A 1 56.51 39.82 -6.78
C MET A 1 56.09 39.23 -5.45
N GLN A 2 54.79 39.04 -5.30
CA GLN A 2 54.02 39.05 -4.05
C GLN A 2 54.18 37.77 -3.22
N TRP A 3 54.13 37.94 -1.90
CA TRP A 3 53.92 36.90 -0.89
C TRP A 3 52.47 36.38 -0.90
N CYS A 4 52.25 35.14 -0.43
CA CYS A 4 51.35 34.87 0.70
C CYS A 4 51.49 33.44 1.27
N SER A 5 51.56 33.41 2.60
CA SER A 5 51.49 32.30 3.54
C SER A 5 50.04 31.81 3.77
N GLY A 6 49.93 30.54 4.20
CA GLY A 6 48.85 29.84 4.94
C GLY A 6 47.40 30.34 4.90
N PHE A 7 46.45 29.43 4.64
CA PHE A 7 45.07 29.56 5.11
C PHE A 7 44.42 28.19 5.38
N GLU A 8 43.57 28.19 6.40
CA GLU A 8 42.90 27.10 7.09
C GLU A 8 42.04 26.20 6.20
N LEU A 9 41.87 24.95 6.65
CA LEU A 9 40.77 24.06 6.26
C LEU A 9 39.44 24.71 6.64
N PHE A 10 38.84 25.41 5.69
CA PHE A 10 37.43 25.77 5.75
C PHE A 10 36.59 24.56 5.34
N LEU A 11 35.92 23.96 6.32
CA LEU A 11 34.68 23.23 6.10
C LEU A 11 33.66 24.24 5.54
N SER A 12 33.31 24.11 4.27
CA SER A 12 32.15 24.81 3.71
C SER A 12 31.07 23.78 3.41
N ASP A 13 30.02 23.86 4.23
CA ASP A 13 28.73 23.21 4.08
C ASP A 13 28.19 23.38 2.65
N ASN A 14 27.96 22.28 1.92
CA ASN A 14 26.81 22.16 1.03
C ASN A 14 26.61 20.71 0.53
N GLU A 15 26.39 19.76 1.44
CA GLU A 15 25.63 18.56 1.10
C GLU A 15 24.15 18.85 1.37
N THR A 16 23.53 19.68 0.52
CA THR A 16 22.11 19.46 0.19
C THR A 16 22.06 18.30 -0.79
N ASP A 17 22.49 17.14 -0.29
CA ASP A 17 22.22 15.89 -0.94
C ASP A 17 20.70 15.76 -1.01
N MET A 18 20.23 15.58 -2.22
CA MET A 18 18.83 15.40 -2.56
C MET A 18 18.42 14.05 -1.98
N PHE A 19 18.17 14.01 -0.67
CA PHE A 19 17.42 12.97 -0.01
C PHE A 19 16.05 12.98 -0.69
N PHE A 20 15.91 12.24 -1.79
CA PHE A 20 14.64 11.66 -2.16
C PHE A 20 14.14 11.01 -0.87
N SER A 21 13.12 11.62 -0.26
CA SER A 21 12.49 11.03 0.92
C SER A 21 12.00 9.67 0.47
N ILE A 22 12.70 8.62 0.89
CA ILE A 22 12.40 7.22 0.59
C ILE A 22 10.97 6.97 1.10
N SER A 23 10.02 7.06 0.19
CA SER A 23 8.59 7.09 0.49
C SER A 23 7.85 6.19 -0.46
N CYS A 24 6.81 5.56 0.05
CA CYS A 24 5.98 4.63 -0.70
C CYS A 24 4.60 5.23 -0.93
N ARG A 25 4.07 5.00 -2.13
CA ARG A 25 2.79 5.56 -2.55
C ARG A 25 1.63 4.67 -2.11
N THR A 26 0.76 5.24 -1.28
CA THR A 26 -0.49 4.61 -0.84
C THR A 26 -1.55 4.68 -1.95
N GLU A 27 -2.63 3.93 -1.80
CA GLU A 27 -3.76 3.96 -2.75
C GLU A 27 -4.43 5.34 -2.86
N ARG A 28 -4.35 6.12 -1.78
CA ARG A 28 -4.85 7.50 -1.70
C ARG A 28 -3.91 8.50 -2.37
N GLY A 29 -2.77 8.04 -2.87
CA GLY A 29 -1.75 8.87 -3.52
C GLY A 29 -0.83 9.61 -2.56
N TYR A 30 -0.92 9.36 -1.25
CA TYR A 30 0.05 9.88 -0.28
C TYR A 30 1.38 9.16 -0.40
N LEU A 31 2.47 9.92 -0.29
CA LEU A 31 3.83 9.41 -0.15
C LEU A 31 4.16 9.39 1.33
N LEU A 32 4.36 8.19 1.88
CA LEU A 32 4.65 7.99 3.30
C LEU A 32 6.02 7.33 3.47
N PRO A 33 6.83 7.73 4.46
CA PRO A 33 7.98 6.94 4.89
C PRO A 33 7.59 5.51 5.27
N LEU A 34 8.52 4.55 5.18
CA LEU A 34 8.24 3.12 5.38
C LEU A 34 7.44 2.82 6.65
N GLU A 35 7.77 3.45 7.77
CA GLU A 35 7.10 3.19 9.06
C GLU A 35 5.65 3.70 9.08
N GLU A 36 5.38 4.87 8.52
CA GLU A 36 4.01 5.40 8.38
C GLU A 36 3.22 4.60 7.34
N TYR A 37 3.87 4.22 6.25
CA TYR A 37 3.29 3.37 5.21
C TYR A 37 2.86 2.01 5.76
N ARG A 38 3.68 1.39 6.62
CA ARG A 38 3.35 0.15 7.32
C ARG A 38 2.07 0.33 8.15
N LYS A 39 2.02 1.35 9.01
CA LYS A 39 0.86 1.60 9.87
C LYS A 39 -0.43 1.82 9.06
N ASP A 40 -0.38 2.68 8.05
CA ASP A 40 -1.51 2.96 7.14
C ASP A 40 -1.99 1.70 6.42
N THR A 41 -1.09 1.05 5.67
CA THR A 41 -1.50 -0.07 4.81
C THR A 41 -1.97 -1.29 5.61
N CYS A 42 -1.37 -1.58 6.76
CA CYS A 42 -1.77 -2.71 7.59
C CYS A 42 -3.11 -2.45 8.32
N ALA A 43 -3.39 -1.20 8.71
CA ALA A 43 -4.70 -0.81 9.23
C ALA A 43 -5.79 -0.87 8.15
N ARG A 44 -5.47 -0.45 6.92
CA ARG A 44 -6.39 -0.54 5.77
C ARG A 44 -6.65 -2.00 5.36
N CYS A 45 -5.61 -2.84 5.33
CA CYS A 45 -5.77 -4.27 5.13
C CYS A 45 -6.74 -4.89 6.15
N TYR A 46 -6.71 -4.47 7.42
CA TYR A 46 -7.68 -4.90 8.43
C TYR A 46 -9.09 -4.39 8.11
N TYR A 47 -9.21 -3.10 7.75
CA TYR A 47 -10.47 -2.47 7.40
C TYR A 47 -11.18 -3.19 6.24
N TYR A 48 -10.42 -3.63 5.23
CA TYR A 48 -10.93 -4.34 4.05
C TYR A 48 -11.38 -5.77 4.30
N MET A 49 -10.98 -6.36 5.41
CA MET A 49 -11.47 -7.69 5.78
C MET A 49 -13.01 -7.63 5.88
N PRO A 50 -13.72 -8.59 5.28
CA PRO A 50 -15.18 -8.58 5.29
C PRO A 50 -15.70 -8.78 6.72
N SER A 51 -16.91 -8.30 7.01
CA SER A 51 -17.49 -8.37 8.37
C SER A 51 -17.57 -9.79 8.91
N PHE A 52 -17.88 -10.78 8.07
CA PHE A 52 -17.92 -12.20 8.45
C PHE A 52 -16.54 -12.80 8.79
N ALA A 53 -15.43 -12.07 8.58
CA ALA A 53 -14.11 -12.53 9.00
C ALA A 53 -13.88 -12.38 10.52
N PHE A 54 -14.75 -11.62 11.20
CA PHE A 54 -14.61 -11.26 12.60
C PHE A 54 -15.62 -12.02 13.46
N HIS A 55 -15.27 -12.22 14.73
CA HIS A 55 -16.27 -12.54 15.74
C HIS A 55 -17.30 -11.42 15.82
N ASP A 56 -18.56 -11.77 16.11
CA ASP A 56 -19.66 -10.81 16.26
C ASP A 56 -19.25 -9.65 17.19
N ASP A 57 -19.45 -8.42 16.70
CA ASP A 57 -19.13 -7.16 17.40
C ASP A 57 -17.66 -6.99 17.85
N LYS A 58 -16.71 -7.76 17.29
CA LYS A 58 -15.27 -7.62 17.59
C LYS A 58 -14.49 -6.83 16.53
N LYS A 59 -15.09 -6.48 15.39
CA LYS A 59 -14.40 -5.69 14.35
C LYS A 59 -14.02 -4.33 14.91
N LEU A 60 -12.75 -3.98 14.82
CA LEU A 60 -12.23 -2.69 15.25
C LEU A 60 -12.57 -1.63 14.20
N ARG A 61 -12.82 -0.41 14.63
CA ARG A 61 -13.08 0.73 13.76
C ARG A 61 -11.76 1.27 13.23
N TYR A 62 -11.64 1.44 11.91
CA TYR A 62 -10.51 2.14 11.32
C TYR A 62 -10.68 3.65 11.46
N GLU A 63 -9.63 4.33 11.90
CA GLU A 63 -9.55 5.79 12.00
C GLU A 63 -8.57 6.31 10.95
N GLU A 64 -9.10 7.00 9.94
CA GLU A 64 -8.34 7.39 8.76
C GLU A 64 -7.28 8.44 9.05
N THR A 65 -7.54 9.34 10.00
CA THR A 65 -6.65 10.45 10.34
C THR A 65 -5.37 9.98 11.01
N THR A 66 -5.45 8.95 11.84
CA THR A 66 -4.33 8.40 12.62
C THR A 66 -3.84 7.05 12.12
N SER A 67 -4.45 6.51 11.06
CA SER A 67 -4.13 5.18 10.53
C SER A 67 -4.16 4.07 11.59
N SER A 68 -5.10 4.19 12.54
CA SER A 68 -5.17 3.33 13.72
C SER A 68 -6.46 2.51 13.75
N LEU A 69 -6.44 1.44 14.55
CA LEU A 69 -7.59 0.59 14.83
C LEU A 69 -8.12 0.91 16.23
N ILE A 70 -9.41 1.23 16.34
CA ILE A 70 -10.04 1.64 17.60
C ILE A 70 -11.04 0.58 18.01
N ASP A 71 -10.92 0.11 19.26
CA ASP A 71 -11.96 -0.73 19.87
C ASP A 71 -13.20 0.12 20.16
N PRO A 72 -14.36 -0.18 19.56
CA PRO A 72 -15.58 0.60 19.75
C PRO A 72 -16.12 0.57 21.18
N LEU A 73 -15.74 -0.43 21.99
CA LEU A 73 -16.23 -0.59 23.37
C LEU A 73 -15.35 0.15 24.38
N SER A 74 -14.03 -0.01 24.28
CA SER A 74 -13.08 0.62 25.21
C SER A 74 -12.55 1.98 24.73
N ASN A 75 -12.77 2.32 23.46
CA ASN A 75 -12.19 3.47 22.77
C ASN A 75 -10.64 3.49 22.78
N HIS A 76 -10.02 2.34 23.02
CA HIS A 76 -8.58 2.19 22.98
C HIS A 76 -8.10 2.08 21.53
N SER A 77 -7.02 2.80 21.20
CA SER A 77 -6.42 2.83 19.86
C SER A 77 -5.20 1.93 19.79
N PHE A 78 -5.07 1.19 18.70
CA PHE A 78 -3.97 0.28 18.41
C PHE A 78 -3.37 0.62 17.05
N GLU A 79 -2.04 0.64 16.97
CA GLU A 79 -1.34 0.69 15.69
C GLU A 79 -1.42 -0.68 15.02
N ALA A 80 -1.80 -0.76 13.76
CA ALA A 80 -1.91 -2.04 13.07
C ALA A 80 -0.52 -2.59 12.71
N ASP A 81 -0.02 -3.52 13.51
CA ASP A 81 1.22 -4.24 13.22
C ASP A 81 1.03 -5.75 13.40
N PRO A 82 1.07 -6.54 12.30
CA PRO A 82 0.92 -7.99 12.38
C PRO A 82 2.12 -8.72 12.97
N GLU A 83 3.29 -8.06 13.08
CA GLU A 83 4.49 -8.68 13.64
C GLU A 83 4.52 -8.63 15.17
N ILE A 84 3.64 -7.83 15.79
CA ILE A 84 3.45 -7.82 17.25
C ILE A 84 2.75 -9.11 17.68
N GLN A 85 3.47 -9.96 18.42
CA GLN A 85 2.91 -11.18 18.98
C GLN A 85 1.74 -10.86 19.93
N GLY A 86 0.59 -11.48 19.67
CA GLY A 86 -0.61 -11.25 20.48
C GLY A 86 -1.29 -9.90 20.25
N HIS A 87 -1.07 -9.28 19.08
CA HIS A 87 -1.72 -8.04 18.70
C HIS A 87 -3.26 -8.12 18.87
N PRO A 88 -3.95 -7.13 19.49
CA PRO A 88 -5.40 -7.20 19.74
C PRO A 88 -6.24 -7.46 18.49
N ALA A 89 -5.87 -6.87 17.35
CA ALA A 89 -6.54 -7.11 16.07
C ALA A 89 -6.46 -8.56 15.59
N TYR A 90 -5.46 -9.35 16.03
CA TYR A 90 -5.38 -10.78 15.68
C TYR A 90 -6.56 -11.56 16.27
N TYR A 91 -6.93 -11.25 17.52
CA TYR A 91 -7.95 -11.98 18.27
C TYR A 91 -9.39 -11.55 17.92
N THR A 92 -9.57 -10.57 17.04
CA THR A 92 -10.90 -10.18 16.57
C THR A 92 -11.39 -11.08 15.44
N PHE A 93 -10.49 -11.76 14.75
CA PHE A 93 -10.83 -12.68 13.65
C PHE A 93 -11.46 -13.97 14.17
N GLN A 94 -12.50 -14.45 13.49
CA GLN A 94 -13.20 -15.69 13.86
C GLN A 94 -12.38 -16.97 13.62
N SER A 95 -11.30 -16.87 12.84
CA SER A 95 -10.40 -17.98 12.55
C SER A 95 -9.00 -17.50 12.21
N GLU A 96 -8.02 -18.36 12.45
CA GLU A 96 -6.63 -18.13 12.05
C GLU A 96 -6.47 -17.90 10.54
N LEU A 97 -7.36 -18.48 9.72
CA LEU A 97 -7.34 -18.26 8.27
C LEU A 97 -7.50 -16.77 7.92
N TYR A 98 -8.44 -16.07 8.55
CA TYR A 98 -8.66 -14.64 8.28
C TYR A 98 -7.54 -13.77 8.85
N ALA A 99 -7.05 -14.08 10.05
CA ALA A 99 -5.90 -13.40 10.62
C ALA A 99 -4.69 -13.52 9.69
N ARG A 100 -4.41 -14.72 9.16
CA ARG A 100 -3.32 -14.95 8.18
C ARG A 100 -3.53 -14.18 6.89
N LYS A 101 -4.77 -14.01 6.40
CA LYS A 101 -5.07 -13.19 5.22
C LYS A 101 -4.81 -11.70 5.47
N TRP A 102 -5.17 -11.18 6.63
CA TRP A 102 -4.83 -9.81 7.03
C TRP A 102 -3.31 -9.60 7.09
N ILE A 103 -2.60 -10.51 7.75
CA ILE A 103 -1.12 -10.49 7.84
C ILE A 103 -0.50 -10.54 6.43
N ALA A 104 -1.00 -11.43 5.56
CA ALA A 104 -0.52 -11.56 4.18
C ALA A 104 -0.76 -10.28 3.36
N CYS A 105 -1.92 -9.61 3.53
CA CYS A 105 -2.19 -8.32 2.89
C CYS A 105 -1.18 -7.24 3.33
N CYS A 106 -0.93 -7.12 4.63
CA CYS A 106 0.05 -6.17 5.16
C CYS A 106 1.46 -6.45 4.62
N ARG A 107 1.90 -7.71 4.62
CA ARG A 107 3.21 -8.10 4.05
C ARG A 107 3.30 -7.80 2.56
N ALA A 108 2.25 -8.08 1.79
CA ALA A 108 2.21 -7.74 0.37
C ALA A 108 2.32 -6.23 0.11
N ALA A 109 1.77 -5.39 0.99
CA ALA A 109 1.94 -3.94 0.92
C ALA A 109 3.40 -3.54 1.19
N LEU A 110 4.05 -4.13 2.20
CA LEU A 110 5.46 -3.85 2.51
C LEU A 110 6.42 -4.33 1.39
N ASP A 111 6.12 -5.49 0.80
CA ASP A 111 6.83 -5.96 -0.39
C ASP A 111 6.63 -5.01 -1.56
N CYS A 112 5.43 -4.45 -1.73
CA CYS A 112 5.15 -3.44 -2.73
C CYS A 112 5.98 -2.18 -2.50
N CYS A 113 6.02 -1.67 -1.27
CA CYS A 113 6.86 -0.55 -0.90
C CYS A 113 8.34 -0.83 -1.20
N SER A 114 8.84 -2.02 -0.85
CA SER A 114 10.22 -2.43 -1.17
C SER A 114 10.50 -2.37 -2.68
N ARG A 115 9.56 -2.82 -3.53
CA ARG A 115 9.67 -2.69 -5.00
C ARG A 115 9.65 -1.24 -5.45
N MET A 116 8.78 -0.41 -4.87
CA MET A 116 8.74 1.02 -5.22
C MET A 116 10.06 1.72 -4.96
N LEU A 117 10.79 1.30 -3.93
CA LEU A 117 12.07 1.88 -3.54
C LEU A 117 13.25 1.28 -4.31
N SER A 118 13.16 0.03 -4.77
CA SER A 118 14.23 -0.64 -5.53
C SER A 118 14.20 -0.34 -7.02
N ASP A 119 13.00 -0.19 -7.60
CA ASP A 119 12.84 -0.04 -9.03
C ASP A 119 13.31 1.35 -9.45
N ALA A 120 14.09 1.44 -10.53
CA ALA A 120 14.59 2.70 -11.05
C ALA A 120 13.42 3.68 -11.27
N PHE A 121 13.62 4.95 -10.89
CA PHE A 121 12.68 5.99 -11.28
C PHE A 121 12.64 6.06 -12.80
N PHE A 122 11.45 5.94 -13.38
CA PHE A 122 11.27 6.20 -14.80
C PHE A 122 11.68 7.65 -15.08
N GLU A 123 12.47 7.88 -16.13
CA GLU A 123 12.93 9.23 -16.47
C GLU A 123 11.72 10.18 -16.63
N GLU A 124 11.77 11.35 -16.00
CA GLU A 124 10.73 12.41 -16.03
C GLU A 124 10.46 12.98 -17.44
N ASN A 125 11.13 12.46 -18.47
CA ASN A 125 11.09 12.98 -19.82
C ASN A 125 9.81 12.54 -20.55
N SER A 126 8.71 13.23 -20.25
CA SER A 126 7.56 13.54 -21.13
C SER A 126 6.37 12.57 -21.28
N THR A 127 6.31 11.42 -20.61
CA THR A 127 5.12 10.55 -20.68
C THR A 127 4.14 10.82 -19.54
N LEU A 128 2.88 11.18 -19.88
CA LEU A 128 1.76 11.11 -18.95
C LEU A 128 1.69 9.66 -18.44
N GLN A 129 1.94 9.44 -17.16
CA GLN A 129 1.92 8.12 -16.54
C GLN A 129 1.30 8.17 -15.15
N CYS A 130 0.75 7.04 -14.73
CA CYS A 130 0.37 6.82 -13.35
C CYS A 130 1.52 6.22 -12.57
N PRO A 131 1.90 6.83 -11.43
CA PRO A 131 2.97 6.30 -10.62
C PRO A 131 2.59 4.96 -9.98
N ARG A 132 3.60 4.12 -9.78
CA ARG A 132 3.53 2.87 -9.02
C ARG A 132 2.85 3.09 -7.67
N THR A 133 2.03 2.12 -7.26
CA THR A 133 1.21 2.29 -6.06
C THR A 133 0.73 0.95 -5.52
N TRP A 134 0.51 0.89 -4.21
CA TRP A 134 -0.36 -0.10 -3.61
C TRP A 134 -1.80 0.37 -3.75
N ASP A 135 -2.73 -0.50 -4.13
CA ASP A 135 -4.14 -0.15 -4.30
C ASP A 135 -5.04 -0.65 -3.15
N GLY A 136 -4.45 -1.17 -2.08
CA GLY A 136 -5.17 -1.84 -1.00
C GLY A 136 -5.13 -3.37 -1.09
N TRP A 137 -4.85 -3.93 -2.27
CA TRP A 137 -4.88 -5.38 -2.53
C TRP A 137 -3.61 -5.93 -3.17
N GLN A 138 -3.03 -5.19 -4.11
CA GLN A 138 -1.84 -5.59 -4.85
C GLN A 138 -0.98 -4.39 -5.26
N CYS A 139 0.25 -4.70 -5.67
CA CYS A 139 1.20 -3.72 -6.14
C CYS A 139 1.03 -3.46 -7.63
N TRP A 140 1.07 -2.18 -8.03
CA TRP A 140 1.04 -1.77 -9.42
C TRP A 140 2.29 -1.00 -9.79
N PRO A 141 2.89 -1.26 -10.97
CA PRO A 141 4.04 -0.52 -11.46
C PRO A 141 3.64 0.86 -12.00
N ASP A 142 4.63 1.65 -12.38
CA ASP A 142 4.39 2.83 -13.21
C ASP A 142 3.74 2.39 -14.51
N THR A 143 2.66 3.06 -14.91
CA THR A 143 1.86 2.65 -16.09
C THR A 143 1.55 3.89 -16.95
N PRO A 144 1.95 3.92 -18.23
CA PRO A 144 1.67 5.03 -19.13
C PRO A 144 0.17 5.30 -19.32
N ALA A 145 -0.16 6.53 -19.68
CA ALA A 145 -1.54 6.93 -19.96
C ALA A 145 -2.07 6.26 -21.22
N GLY A 146 -3.30 5.74 -21.16
CA GLY A 146 -3.90 4.93 -22.21
C GLY A 146 -3.52 3.45 -22.16
N GLU A 147 -2.66 3.04 -21.23
CA GLU A 147 -2.25 1.64 -21.07
C GLU A 147 -2.95 0.92 -19.91
N GLU A 148 -2.84 -0.41 -19.91
CA GLU A 148 -3.39 -1.29 -18.89
C GLU A 148 -2.25 -2.12 -18.26
N ALA A 149 -2.13 -2.04 -16.94
CA ALA A 149 -1.28 -2.95 -16.19
C ALA A 149 -2.08 -4.20 -15.81
N GLU A 150 -1.47 -5.38 -15.88
CA GLU A 150 -2.07 -6.64 -15.44
C GLU A 150 -1.22 -7.27 -14.32
N GLY A 151 -1.88 -7.83 -13.31
CA GLY A 151 -1.27 -8.44 -12.14
C GLY A 151 -2.01 -9.70 -11.71
N LEU A 152 -1.26 -10.65 -11.16
CA LEU A 152 -1.83 -11.85 -10.56
C LEU A 152 -2.62 -11.46 -9.30
N CYS A 153 -3.84 -11.97 -9.16
CA CYS A 153 -4.61 -11.82 -7.93
C CYS A 153 -3.85 -12.47 -6.76
N GLN A 154 -3.65 -11.71 -5.68
CA GLN A 154 -2.95 -12.17 -4.49
C GLN A 154 -3.81 -13.13 -3.66
N ASP A 155 -3.21 -14.13 -3.01
CA ASP A 155 -3.93 -15.16 -2.26
C ASP A 155 -4.82 -14.62 -1.12
N HIS A 156 -4.43 -13.49 -0.51
CA HIS A 156 -5.19 -12.87 0.57
C HIS A 156 -6.54 -12.29 0.12
N VAL A 157 -6.75 -12.06 -1.18
CA VAL A 157 -8.01 -11.50 -1.70
C VAL A 157 -9.15 -12.54 -1.75
N TYR A 158 -8.83 -13.83 -1.66
CA TYR A 158 -9.82 -14.92 -1.72
C TYR A 158 -10.41 -15.21 -0.33
N PHE A 159 -11.36 -14.42 0.16
CA PHE A 159 -11.89 -14.56 1.52
C PHE A 159 -12.80 -15.78 1.73
N MET A 160 -13.55 -16.18 0.71
CA MET A 160 -14.55 -17.25 0.80
C MET A 160 -14.10 -18.57 0.14
N SER A 161 -12.94 -18.58 -0.50
CA SER A 161 -12.43 -19.74 -1.23
C SER A 161 -10.93 -19.85 -1.10
N GLN A 162 -10.39 -21.03 -1.38
CA GLN A 162 -8.98 -21.13 -1.70
C GLN A 162 -8.72 -20.45 -3.06
N PRO A 163 -7.48 -20.02 -3.32
CA PRO A 163 -7.08 -19.60 -4.67
C PRO A 163 -7.44 -20.70 -5.68
N PRO A 164 -8.01 -20.34 -6.84
CA PRO A 164 -8.37 -21.34 -7.85
C PRO A 164 -7.12 -22.02 -8.41
N PRO A 165 -7.22 -23.28 -8.89
CA PRO A 165 -6.08 -23.97 -9.51
C PRO A 165 -5.48 -23.23 -10.71
N CYS A 166 -6.34 -22.53 -11.46
CA CYS A 166 -5.92 -21.65 -12.55
C CYS A 166 -5.85 -20.22 -12.00
N PRO A 167 -4.68 -19.55 -12.08
CA PRO A 167 -4.54 -18.21 -11.57
C PRO A 167 -5.50 -17.21 -12.23
N LYS A 168 -5.92 -16.21 -11.45
CA LYS A 168 -6.75 -15.10 -11.94
C LYS A 168 -5.92 -13.84 -11.98
N TYR A 169 -6.31 -12.96 -12.88
CA TYR A 169 -5.66 -11.69 -13.10
C TYR A 169 -6.61 -10.54 -12.80
N ALA A 170 -6.04 -9.50 -12.25
CA ALA A 170 -6.64 -8.19 -12.16
C ALA A 170 -5.91 -7.29 -13.13
N SER A 171 -6.64 -6.34 -13.71
CA SER A 171 -6.05 -5.32 -14.56
C SER A 171 -6.44 -3.93 -14.09
N LYS A 172 -5.60 -2.96 -14.43
CA LYS A 172 -5.72 -1.57 -14.02
C LYS A 172 -5.46 -0.68 -15.23
N TYR A 173 -6.53 -0.08 -15.75
CA TYR A 173 -6.44 0.85 -16.88
C TYR A 173 -6.13 2.27 -16.42
N VAL A 174 -5.23 2.94 -17.14
CA VAL A 174 -4.90 4.36 -16.94
C VAL A 174 -5.51 5.19 -18.05
N THR A 175 -6.32 6.19 -17.72
CA THR A 175 -6.93 7.06 -18.74
C THR A 175 -5.92 8.02 -19.36
N GLU A 176 -6.13 8.41 -20.62
CA GLU A 176 -5.28 9.38 -21.35
C GLU A 176 -5.22 10.77 -20.68
N SER A 177 -6.23 11.11 -19.85
CA SER A 177 -6.32 12.36 -19.11
C SER A 177 -5.79 12.28 -17.66
N SER A 178 -5.20 11.15 -17.27
CA SER A 178 -4.76 10.91 -15.89
C SER A 178 -3.63 11.87 -15.50
N ILE A 179 -3.90 12.77 -14.56
CA ILE A 179 -2.87 13.52 -13.85
C ILE A 179 -2.26 12.55 -12.81
N PRO A 180 -0.92 12.53 -12.57
CA PRO A 180 -0.26 11.60 -11.65
C PRO A 180 -0.86 11.51 -10.23
N ARG A 181 -1.49 12.60 -9.76
CA ARG A 181 -2.18 12.68 -8.46
C ARG A 181 -3.63 12.19 -8.49
N SER A 182 -4.28 12.20 -9.64
CA SER A 182 -5.70 11.87 -9.84
C SER A 182 -5.89 10.64 -10.73
N CYS A 183 -4.90 9.76 -10.81
CA CYS A 183 -5.01 8.48 -11.48
C CYS A 183 -6.24 7.73 -10.98
N GLN A 184 -7.31 7.78 -11.77
CA GLN A 184 -8.52 7.01 -11.54
C GLN A 184 -8.26 5.64 -12.12
N PHE A 185 -8.10 4.70 -11.23
CA PHE A 185 -7.84 3.33 -11.62
C PHE A 185 -9.15 2.57 -11.64
N TYR A 186 -9.46 1.96 -12.79
CA TYR A 186 -10.52 0.98 -12.88
C TYR A 186 -9.89 -0.39 -12.70
N VAL A 187 -10.09 -0.99 -11.52
CA VAL A 187 -9.68 -2.38 -11.31
C VAL A 187 -10.71 -3.27 -11.98
N LYS A 188 -10.35 -3.85 -13.11
CA LYS A 188 -11.17 -4.87 -13.77
C LYS A 188 -10.62 -6.22 -13.36
N ILE A 189 -11.33 -6.87 -12.44
CA ILE A 189 -11.00 -8.24 -12.08
C ILE A 189 -11.64 -9.15 -13.14
N HIS A 190 -10.82 -9.89 -13.89
CA HIS A 190 -11.30 -10.89 -14.85
C HIS A 190 -11.79 -12.15 -14.12
N ILE A 191 -12.80 -11.99 -13.26
CA ILE A 191 -13.57 -13.08 -12.66
C ILE A 191 -14.83 -13.27 -13.50
N LEU A 192 -14.81 -14.26 -14.39
CA LEU A 192 -16.06 -14.96 -14.69
C LEU A 192 -16.46 -15.70 -13.41
N LEU A 193 -17.30 -15.05 -12.58
CA LEU A 193 -18.29 -15.58 -11.62
C LEU A 193 -18.56 -14.62 -10.42
N SER A 194 -19.84 -14.21 -10.30
CA SER A 194 -20.56 -13.68 -9.12
C SER A 194 -20.55 -12.14 -8.86
N PRO A 195 -21.73 -11.52 -8.63
CA PRO A 195 -21.94 -10.06 -8.53
C PRO A 195 -21.37 -9.38 -7.28
N VAL A 196 -20.53 -10.06 -6.48
CA VAL A 196 -20.14 -9.60 -5.14
C VAL A 196 -18.93 -8.64 -5.14
N PHE A 197 -18.18 -8.53 -6.23
CA PHE A 197 -17.07 -7.56 -6.32
C PHE A 197 -17.49 -6.13 -6.65
N LYS A 198 -18.78 -5.86 -6.83
CA LYS A 198 -19.34 -4.52 -7.06
C LYS A 198 -19.46 -3.65 -5.79
N ALA A 199 -18.96 -4.11 -4.64
CA ALA A 199 -19.22 -3.49 -3.34
C ALA A 199 -17.98 -2.93 -2.59
N ILE A 200 -16.81 -2.80 -3.24
CA ILE A 200 -15.64 -2.14 -2.64
C ILE A 200 -14.98 -1.16 -3.62
N LEU A 201 -15.81 -0.39 -4.33
CA LEU A 201 -15.49 0.93 -4.89
C LEU A 201 -16.74 1.81 -4.78
#